data_AF-A0A7C3FFQ2-F1
#
_entry.id   AF-A0A7C3FFQ2-F1
#
_cell.length_a   1.000
_cell.length_b   1.000
_cell.length_c   1.000
_cell.angle_alpha   90.00
_cell.angle_beta   90.00
_cell.angle_gamma   90.00
#
_symmetry.space_group_name_H-M   'P 1'
#
loop_
_entity.id
_entity.type
_entity.pdbx_description
1 polymer ?
#
loop_
_entity_poly.entity_id
_entity_poly.type
_entity_poly.pdbx_seq_one_letter_code
_entity_poly.pdbx_strand_id
1 'polypeptide(L)'
;MKQVAATVTESSQILPGTRHRSGRSISGVHLIWLRCPEIAQEAKPGQFVMVSCGEECVLPRPFGIHQADGDSIALFFNVWEDAKGTPWLAQRKAGDKIDLFGPLGNSYTVHPESHRLLLIAGGIGLASLRFLVDAA
;
A
#
# COMPACT_ATOMS: atom_id res chain seq x y z
N MET A 1 17.39 0.50 -1.89
CA MET A 1 16.36 -0.39 -2.45
C MET A 1 16.75 -1.83 -2.17
N LYS A 2 15.80 -2.64 -1.70
CA LYS A 2 16.01 -4.03 -1.30
C LYS A 2 14.91 -4.90 -1.88
N GLN A 3 15.23 -6.15 -2.17
CA GLN A 3 14.25 -7.18 -2.47
C GLN A 3 14.13 -8.07 -1.23
N VAL A 4 12.91 -8.24 -0.72
CA VAL A 4 12.64 -8.98 0.53
C VAL A 4 11.38 -9.83 0.40
N ALA A 5 11.36 -10.96 1.11
CA ALA A 5 10.16 -11.76 1.30
C ALA A 5 9.43 -11.28 2.57
N ALA A 6 8.39 -10.46 2.39
CA ALA A 6 7.57 -9.96 3.47
C ALA A 6 6.58 -11.03 3.95
N THR A 7 6.16 -10.94 5.21
CA THR A 7 5.14 -11.83 5.78
C THR A 7 3.88 -11.05 6.05
N VAL A 8 2.74 -11.53 5.58
CA VAL A 8 1.44 -10.93 5.90
C VAL A 8 1.17 -11.14 7.39
N THR A 9 0.92 -10.05 8.11
CA THR A 9 0.53 -10.10 9.53
C THR A 9 -0.97 -9.96 9.70
N GLU A 10 -1.60 -9.12 8.88
CA GLU A 10 -3.03 -8.88 8.85
C GLU A 10 -3.49 -8.51 7.44
N SER A 11 -4.69 -8.91 7.05
CA SER A 11 -5.32 -8.51 5.78
C SER A 11 -6.82 -8.38 6.02
N SER A 12 -7.37 -7.20 5.73
CA SER A 12 -8.78 -6.90 6.00
C SER A 12 -9.40 -6.03 4.91
N GLN A 13 -10.68 -6.29 4.65
CA GLN A 13 -11.51 -5.40 3.84
C GLN A 13 -12.07 -4.30 4.75
N ILE A 14 -11.69 -3.05 4.49
CA ILE A 14 -12.08 -1.90 5.30
C ILE A 14 -13.38 -1.26 4.80
N LEU A 15 -13.62 -1.31 3.48
CA LEU A 15 -14.85 -0.77 2.88
C LEU A 15 -15.45 -1.77 1.87
N PRO A 16 -16.79 -1.87 1.80
CA PRO A 16 -17.47 -2.72 0.84
C PRO A 16 -17.29 -2.22 -0.59
N GLY A 17 -17.55 -3.11 -1.54
CA GLY A 17 -17.53 -2.78 -2.97
C GLY A 17 -18.51 -1.69 -3.36
N THR A 18 -18.19 -0.99 -4.44
CA THR A 18 -19.02 0.08 -5.00
C THR A 18 -18.98 -0.02 -6.52
N ARG A 19 -20.15 0.11 -7.16
CA ARG A 19 -20.23 0.24 -8.62
C ARG A 19 -19.91 1.66 -9.02
N HIS A 20 -18.87 1.84 -9.81
CA HIS A 20 -18.53 3.15 -10.35
C HIS A 20 -19.46 3.48 -11.52
N ARG A 21 -19.84 4.76 -11.67
CA ARG A 21 -20.72 5.20 -12.78
C ARG A 21 -20.14 4.92 -14.17
N SER A 22 -18.83 4.73 -14.26
CA SER A 22 -18.10 4.39 -15.49
C SER A 22 -18.20 2.91 -15.89
N GLY A 23 -19.03 2.10 -15.22
CA GLY A 23 -19.23 0.68 -15.53
C GLY A 23 -18.19 -0.26 -14.92
N ARG A 24 -17.14 0.27 -14.28
CA ARG A 24 -16.17 -0.52 -13.51
C ARG A 24 -16.65 -0.71 -12.08
N SER A 25 -16.45 -1.89 -11.53
CA SER A 25 -16.80 -2.22 -10.14
C SER A 25 -15.54 -2.45 -9.32
N ILE A 26 -15.54 -1.93 -8.10
CA ILE A 26 -14.61 -2.38 -7.06
C ILE A 26 -15.38 -3.31 -6.12
N SER A 27 -14.79 -4.44 -5.76
CA SER A 27 -15.41 -5.40 -4.83
C SER A 27 -15.16 -5.04 -3.37
N GLY A 28 -14.16 -4.20 -3.10
CA GLY A 28 -13.88 -3.64 -1.79
C GLY A 28 -12.59 -2.83 -1.76
N VAL A 29 -12.36 -2.18 -0.62
CA VAL A 29 -11.09 -1.50 -0.31
C VAL A 29 -10.41 -2.27 0.80
N HIS A 30 -9.13 -2.60 0.63
CA HIS A 30 -8.37 -3.45 1.53
C HIS A 30 -7.21 -2.71 2.16
N LEU A 31 -6.89 -3.13 3.38
CA LEU A 31 -5.66 -2.81 4.10
C LEU A 31 -4.94 -4.12 4.41
N ILE A 32 -3.68 -4.21 4.00
CA ILE A 32 -2.82 -5.37 4.30
C ILE A 32 -1.57 -4.90 5.02
N TRP A 33 -1.24 -5.54 6.14
CA TRP A 33 -0.02 -5.34 6.89
C TRP A 33 1.00 -6.41 6.54
N LEU A 34 2.23 -5.95 6.27
CA LEU A 34 3.34 -6.76 5.81
C LEU A 34 4.55 -6.51 6.71
N ARG A 35 4.99 -7.54 7.41
CA ARG A 35 6.25 -7.53 8.17
C ARG A 35 7.43 -7.64 7.20
N CYS A 36 8.21 -6.58 7.12
CA CYS A 36 9.40 -6.44 6.28
C CYS A 36 10.37 -5.40 6.89
N PRO A 37 11.09 -5.74 7.98
CA PRO A 37 11.90 -4.79 8.74
C PRO A 37 12.84 -3.96 7.88
N GLU A 38 13.44 -4.57 6.86
CA GLU A 38 14.46 -3.96 6.01
C GLU A 38 13.91 -2.87 5.09
N ILE A 39 12.61 -2.92 4.78
CA ILE A 39 11.88 -1.88 4.03
C ILE A 39 11.24 -0.90 5.02
N ALA A 40 10.57 -1.40 6.05
CA ALA A 40 9.81 -0.59 7.01
C ALA A 40 10.69 0.46 7.71
N GLN A 41 11.91 0.08 8.11
CA GLN A 41 12.85 0.97 8.80
C GLN A 41 13.41 2.09 7.92
N GLU A 42 13.38 1.94 6.60
CA GLU A 42 13.89 2.93 5.64
C GLU A 42 12.77 3.71 4.93
N ALA A 43 11.52 3.26 5.07
CA ALA A 43 10.37 3.83 4.39
C ALA A 43 10.08 5.25 4.86
N LYS A 44 9.79 6.13 3.90
CA LYS A 44 9.40 7.52 4.15
C LYS A 44 8.05 7.84 3.51
N PRO A 45 7.30 8.82 4.04
CA PRO A 45 6.03 9.25 3.47
C PRO A 45 6.15 9.61 1.98
N GLY A 46 5.24 9.10 1.14
CA GLY A 46 5.22 9.31 -0.31
C GLY A 46 5.92 8.22 -1.13
N GLN A 47 6.63 7.29 -0.49
CA GLN A 47 7.27 6.17 -1.15
C GLN A 47 6.30 5.01 -1.43
N PHE A 48 6.72 4.08 -2.29
CA PHE A 48 5.96 2.91 -2.69
C PHE A 48 6.85 1.66 -2.72
N VAL A 49 6.22 0.48 -2.79
CA VAL A 49 6.89 -0.82 -3.04
C VAL A 49 6.33 -1.47 -4.29
N MET A 50 7.15 -2.26 -4.97
CA MET A 50 6.70 -3.16 -6.04
C MET A 50 6.37 -4.51 -5.43
N VAL A 51 5.13 -4.98 -5.64
CA VAL A 51 4.61 -6.22 -5.08
C VAL A 51 4.48 -7.28 -6.18
N SER A 52 5.07 -8.45 -5.98
CA SER A 52 4.89 -9.59 -6.88
C SER A 52 3.52 -10.24 -6.64
N CYS A 53 2.58 -10.09 -7.58
CA CYS A 53 1.20 -10.52 -7.43
C CYS A 53 0.89 -11.87 -8.11
N GLY A 54 1.66 -12.91 -7.78
CA GLY A 54 1.48 -14.26 -8.33
C GLY A 54 1.80 -14.38 -9.82
N GLU A 55 1.70 -15.61 -10.33
CA GLU A 55 2.15 -15.98 -11.69
C GLU A 55 1.37 -15.28 -12.81
N GLU A 56 0.09 -14.95 -12.58
CA GLU A 56 -0.71 -14.25 -13.60
C GLU A 56 -0.30 -12.77 -13.78
N CYS A 57 0.49 -12.21 -12.85
CA CYS A 57 1.05 -10.88 -12.94
C CYS A 57 2.53 -10.95 -13.30
N VAL A 58 2.84 -11.01 -14.60
CA VAL A 58 4.22 -11.06 -15.13
C VAL A 58 5.13 -9.97 -14.57
N LEU A 59 4.59 -8.76 -14.38
CA LEU A 59 5.30 -7.65 -13.75
C LEU A 59 4.75 -7.40 -12.35
N PRO A 60 5.60 -7.03 -11.37
CA PRO A 60 5.14 -6.54 -10.08
C PRO A 60 4.24 -5.30 -10.21
N ARG A 61 3.41 -5.05 -9.19
CA ARG A 61 2.49 -3.90 -9.15
C ARG A 61 2.96 -2.88 -8.11
N PRO A 62 2.96 -1.58 -8.42
CA PRO A 62 3.33 -0.54 -7.47
C PRO A 62 2.19 -0.33 -6.46
N PHE A 63 2.53 -0.28 -5.17
CA PHE A 63 1.62 0.08 -4.09
C PHE A 63 2.27 1.11 -3.18
N GLY A 64 1.59 2.24 -2.98
CA GLY A 64 2.02 3.26 -2.03
C GLY A 64 2.09 2.70 -0.61
N ILE A 65 3.13 3.07 0.13
CA ILE A 65 3.25 2.73 1.55
C ILE A 65 2.26 3.60 2.31
N HIS A 66 1.18 2.99 2.79
CA HIS A 66 0.10 3.66 3.51
C HIS A 66 0.53 4.13 4.89
N GLN A 67 1.24 3.27 5.59
CA GLN A 67 1.81 3.50 6.92
C GLN A 67 3.06 2.62 7.06
N ALA A 68 3.97 3.01 7.94
CA ALA A 68 5.01 2.13 8.46
C ALA A 68 4.97 2.19 9.99
N ASP A 69 5.00 1.03 10.63
CA ASP A 69 4.99 0.88 12.08
C ASP A 69 5.98 -0.22 12.48
N GLY A 70 7.01 0.16 13.24
CA GLY A 70 8.09 -0.73 13.66
C GLY A 70 8.76 -1.47 12.50
N ASP A 71 8.47 -2.78 12.39
CA ASP A 71 9.04 -3.67 11.38
C ASP A 71 8.09 -4.00 10.22
N SER A 72 6.97 -3.29 10.14
CA SER A 72 5.87 -3.58 9.22
C SER A 72 5.44 -2.35 8.43
N ILE A 73 4.93 -2.58 7.22
CA ILE A 73 4.28 -1.56 6.39
C ILE A 73 2.83 -1.96 6.13
N ALA A 74 1.96 -0.96 5.94
CA ALA A 74 0.60 -1.16 5.47
C ALA A 74 0.46 -0.76 4.00
N LEU A 75 -0.26 -1.54 3.21
CA LEU A 75 -0.68 -1.17 1.86
C LEU A 75 -2.20 -1.01 1.82
N PHE A 76 -2.67 0.10 1.25
CA PHE A 76 -4.09 0.43 1.10
C PHE A 76 -4.45 0.48 -0.38
N PHE A 77 -5.42 -0.34 -0.83
CA PHE A 77 -5.72 -0.53 -2.26
C PHE A 77 -7.17 -0.90 -2.54
N ASN A 78 -7.65 -0.52 -3.73
CA ASN A 78 -8.94 -0.97 -4.27
C ASN A 78 -8.81 -2.34 -4.94
N VAL A 79 -9.78 -3.23 -4.71
CA VAL A 79 -9.90 -4.49 -5.44
C VAL A 79 -10.80 -4.27 -6.64
N TRP A 80 -10.21 -4.32 -7.83
CA TRP A 80 -10.93 -4.15 -9.09
C TRP A 80 -11.31 -5.53 -9.63
N GLU A 81 -12.59 -5.73 -9.97
CA GLU A 81 -13.10 -7.03 -10.43
C GLU A 81 -12.41 -7.52 -11.73
N ASP A 82 -12.05 -6.58 -12.62
CA ASP A 82 -11.40 -6.88 -13.91
C ASP A 82 -9.86 -6.85 -13.82
N ALA A 83 -9.28 -6.82 -12.61
CA ALA A 83 -7.83 -6.80 -12.41
C ALA A 83 -7.29 -8.14 -11.92
N LYS A 84 -5.98 -8.36 -12.10
CA LYS A 84 -5.30 -9.56 -11.61
C LYS A 84 -4.55 -9.34 -10.30
N GLY A 85 -3.90 -8.18 -10.16
CA GLY A 85 -3.00 -7.90 -9.03
C GLY A 85 -3.72 -7.68 -7.70
N THR A 86 -4.71 -6.79 -7.68
CA THR A 86 -5.38 -6.45 -6.42
C THR A 86 -6.30 -7.54 -5.88
N PRO A 87 -7.02 -8.34 -6.70
CA PRO A 87 -7.73 -9.51 -6.19
C PRO A 87 -6.77 -10.57 -5.60
N TRP A 88 -5.63 -10.82 -6.26
CA TRP A 88 -4.63 -11.74 -5.73
C TRP A 88 -4.11 -11.29 -4.36
N LEU A 89 -3.79 -10.00 -4.21
CA LEU A 89 -3.28 -9.44 -2.97
C LEU A 89 -4.33 -9.47 -1.85
N ALA A 90 -5.59 -9.17 -2.17
CA ALA A 90 -6.70 -9.20 -1.20
C ALA A 90 -6.99 -10.61 -0.64
N GLN A 91 -6.62 -11.66 -1.38
CA GLN A 91 -6.81 -13.04 -0.93
C GLN A 91 -5.71 -13.53 0.02
N ARG A 92 -4.65 -12.75 0.24
CA ARG A 92 -3.56 -13.12 1.15
C ARG A 92 -4.03 -13.11 2.60
N LYS A 93 -3.54 -14.07 3.38
CA LYS A 93 -3.87 -14.28 4.79
C LYS A 93 -2.62 -14.15 5.66
N ALA A 94 -2.82 -13.92 6.95
CA ALA A 94 -1.73 -13.90 7.92
C ALA A 94 -0.87 -15.17 7.80
N GLY A 95 0.45 -14.99 7.76
CA GLY A 95 1.44 -16.04 7.53
C GLY A 95 1.89 -16.20 6.07
N ASP A 96 1.11 -15.72 5.09
CA ASP A 96 1.51 -15.79 3.69
C ASP A 96 2.77 -14.95 3.41
N LYS A 97 3.56 -15.39 2.42
CA LYS A 97 4.76 -14.68 1.97
C LYS A 97 4.50 -13.91 0.68
N ILE A 98 5.07 -12.71 0.58
CA ILE A 98 4.97 -11.84 -0.58
C ILE A 98 6.31 -11.22 -0.86
N ASP A 99 6.79 -11.34 -2.10
CA ASP A 99 8.02 -10.65 -2.52
C ASP A 99 7.74 -9.17 -2.77
N LEU A 100 8.56 -8.35 -2.11
CA LEU A 100 8.56 -6.90 -2.22
C LEU A 100 9.90 -6.41 -2.78
N PHE A 101 9.83 -5.36 -3.58
CA PHE A 101 11.00 -4.58 -3.97
C PHE A 101 10.79 -3.10 -3.62
N GLY A 102 11.62 -2.56 -2.75
CA GLY A 102 11.54 -1.16 -2.29
C GLY A 102 12.37 -0.84 -1.04
N PRO A 103 12.04 0.26 -0.32
CA PRO A 103 11.13 1.31 -0.76
C PRO A 103 11.65 2.03 -2.01
N LEU A 104 10.76 2.58 -2.82
CA LEU A 104 11.04 3.32 -4.07
C LEU A 104 10.34 4.68 -4.08
N GLY A 105 10.81 5.57 -4.95
CA GLY A 105 10.28 6.91 -5.10
C GLY A 105 10.85 7.91 -4.10
N ASN A 106 10.46 9.18 -4.26
CA ASN A 106 10.89 10.28 -3.41
C ASN A 106 9.90 10.47 -2.26
N SER A 107 10.40 10.91 -1.11
CA SER A 107 9.55 11.29 0.01
C SER A 107 8.97 12.69 -0.15
N TYR A 108 7.90 12.99 0.57
CA TYR A 108 7.46 14.37 0.74
C TYR A 108 8.50 15.18 1.50
N THR A 109 8.60 16.46 1.16
CA THR A 109 9.38 17.45 1.91
C THR A 109 8.42 18.39 2.62
N VAL A 110 8.37 18.31 3.95
CA VAL A 110 7.66 19.27 4.80
C VAL A 110 8.68 20.20 5.42
N HIS A 111 8.49 21.50 5.26
CA HIS A 111 9.39 22.48 5.84
C HIS A 111 9.21 22.47 7.38
N PRO A 112 10.28 22.44 8.20
CA PRO A 112 10.16 22.34 9.66
C PRO A 112 9.30 23.44 10.31
N GLU A 113 9.32 24.64 9.73
CA GLU A 113 8.51 25.79 10.18
C GLU A 113 7.01 25.71 9.79
N SER A 114 6.58 24.59 9.17
CA SER A 114 5.18 24.42 8.77
C SER A 114 4.33 23.97 9.96
N HIS A 115 3.49 24.86 10.49
CA HIS A 115 2.63 24.54 11.62
C HIS A 115 1.19 24.18 11.26
N ARG A 116 0.77 24.42 10.02
CA ARG A 116 -0.60 24.15 9.53
C ARG A 116 -0.54 23.56 8.13
N LEU A 117 -0.69 22.24 8.05
CA LEU A 117 -0.70 21.50 6.79
C LEU A 117 -2.13 21.20 6.38
N LEU A 118 -2.50 21.52 5.13
CA LEU A 118 -3.73 21.07 4.51
C LEU A 118 -3.41 19.91 3.56
N LEU A 119 -3.90 18.71 3.88
CA LEU A 119 -3.75 17.53 3.05
C LEU A 119 -5.09 17.23 2.35
N ILE A 120 -5.03 17.01 1.04
CA ILE A 120 -6.21 16.69 0.21
C ILE A 120 -5.92 15.40 -0.55
N ALA A 121 -6.72 14.36 -0.31
CA ALA A 121 -6.68 13.10 -1.03
C ALA A 121 -8.07 12.76 -1.59
N GLY A 122 -8.08 12.20 -2.80
CA GLY A 122 -9.27 11.63 -3.42
C GLY A 122 -9.10 10.13 -3.68
N GLY A 123 -10.06 9.32 -3.23
CA GLY A 123 -10.05 7.87 -3.43
C GLY A 123 -8.75 7.23 -2.94
N ILE A 124 -8.08 6.47 -3.82
CA ILE A 124 -6.85 5.76 -3.45
C ILE A 124 -5.63 6.66 -3.26
N GLY A 125 -5.72 7.94 -3.63
CA GLY A 125 -4.67 8.92 -3.31
C GLY A 125 -4.41 9.07 -1.80
N LEU A 126 -5.35 8.62 -0.95
CA LEU A 126 -5.14 8.52 0.50
C LEU A 126 -4.00 7.57 0.86
N ALA A 127 -3.71 6.57 0.02
CA ALA A 127 -2.65 5.60 0.24
C ALA A 127 -1.27 6.23 0.40
N SER A 128 -0.97 7.36 -0.25
CA SER A 128 0.35 8.00 -0.11
C SER A 128 0.40 9.06 1.00
N LEU A 129 -0.73 9.66 1.36
CA LEU A 129 -0.78 10.76 2.32
C LEU A 129 -0.92 10.33 3.77
N ARG A 130 -1.52 9.16 4.06
CA ARG A 130 -1.71 8.74 5.45
C ARG A 130 -0.39 8.64 6.21
N PHE A 131 0.64 8.09 5.58
CA PHE A 131 1.96 7.98 6.20
C PHE A 131 2.55 9.36 6.53
N LEU A 132 2.25 10.38 5.74
CA LEU A 132 2.68 11.75 6.04
C LEU A 132 2.00 12.30 7.28
N VAL A 133 0.70 11.99 7.48
CA VAL A 133 -0.04 12.42 8.68
C VAL A 133 0.57 11.83 9.96
N ASP A 134 1.01 10.57 9.92
CA ASP A 134 1.59 9.90 11.09
C ASP A 134 3.02 10.37 11.38
N ALA A 135 3.71 10.95 10.40
CA ALA A 135 5.11 11.36 10.49
C ALA A 135 5.34 12.88 10.65
N ALA A 136 4.31 13.70 10.43
CA ALA A 136 4.37 15.15 10.46
C ALA A 136 4.01 15.75 11.83
#